data_AF-A0A7Y3ANU2-F1
#
_entry.id   AF-A0A7Y3ANU2-F1
#
_cell.length_a   1.000
_cell.length_b   1.000
_cell.length_c   1.000
_cell.angle_alpha   90.00
_cell.angle_beta   90.00
_cell.angle_gamma   90.00
#
_symmetry.space_group_name_H-M   'P 1'
#
loop_
_entity.id
_entity.type
_entity.pdbx_description
1 polymer ?
#
loop_
_entity_poly.entity_id
_entity_poly.type
_entity_poly.pdbx_seq_one_letter_code
_entity_poly.pdbx_strand_id
1 'polypeptide(L)'
;MNQYSVWKYLLILFVVAIGVIYALPNLYGEDPALQITSSRGFELPIEVPATIDSALVAEQIDSLSSEQQGNRLLYRFNNTEDQIRAADILRAELGDSYIVALNLAHATPEALRAIGGKPMTLGLDLQGGVHFLMQVDMDTARSQQLDRFVDDIRAVLRDEGIRYISVRHEGNGLLMML
;
A
#
# COMPACT_ATOMS: atom_id res chain seq x y z
N MET A 1 60.40 5.45 -1.05
CA MET A 1 59.01 5.30 -1.54
C MET A 1 58.44 4.07 -0.85
N ASN A 2 57.49 4.26 0.06
CA ASN A 2 57.02 3.21 0.97
C ASN A 2 56.09 2.24 0.23
N GLN A 3 56.62 1.11 -0.24
CA GLN A 3 55.81 0.07 -0.87
C GLN A 3 55.48 -0.99 0.17
N TYR A 4 54.20 -1.14 0.47
CA TYR A 4 53.75 -2.23 1.33
C TYR A 4 53.91 -3.57 0.61
N SER A 5 54.09 -4.65 1.36
CA SER A 5 54.21 -5.99 0.79
C SER A 5 52.91 -6.41 0.10
N VAL A 6 53.01 -7.08 -1.05
CA VAL A 6 51.88 -7.46 -1.95
C VAL A 6 50.73 -8.14 -1.21
N TRP A 7 51.02 -8.93 -0.18
CA TRP A 7 50.01 -9.61 0.63
C TRP A 7 49.05 -8.64 1.34
N LYS A 8 49.53 -7.44 1.72
CA LYS A 8 48.68 -6.42 2.35
C LYS A 8 47.66 -5.88 1.36
N TYR A 9 48.06 -5.66 0.12
CA TYR A 9 47.15 -5.25 -0.95
C TYR A 9 46.15 -6.35 -1.31
N LEU A 10 46.59 -7.62 -1.35
CA LEU A 10 45.68 -8.76 -1.55
C LEU A 10 44.66 -8.91 -0.42
N LEU A 11 45.08 -8.71 0.84
CA LEU A 11 44.19 -8.74 1.99
C LEU A 11 43.15 -7.61 1.91
N ILE A 12 43.57 -6.39 1.57
CA ILE A 12 42.67 -5.25 1.37
C ILE A 12 41.66 -5.55 0.25
N LEU A 13 42.11 -6.04 -0.90
CA LEU A 13 41.24 -6.39 -2.03
C LEU A 13 40.21 -7.45 -1.63
N PHE A 14 40.63 -8.49 -0.90
CA PHE A 14 39.75 -9.55 -0.43
C PHE A 14 38.67 -9.03 0.52
N VAL A 15 39.04 -8.19 1.50
CA VAL A 15 38.09 -7.58 2.44
C VAL A 15 37.11 -6.66 1.70
N VAL A 16 37.58 -5.85 0.76
CA VAL A 16 36.73 -4.97 -0.06
C VAL A 16 35.77 -5.80 -0.92
N ALA A 17 36.23 -6.89 -1.54
CA ALA A 17 35.38 -7.76 -2.35
C ALA A 17 34.22 -8.36 -1.54
N ILE A 18 34.50 -8.84 -0.32
CA ILE A 18 33.46 -9.33 0.59
C ILE A 18 32.49 -8.20 0.96
N GLY A 19 33.01 -7.00 1.29
CA GLY A 19 32.19 -5.84 1.60
C GLY A 19 31.23 -5.47 0.45
N VAL A 20 31.70 -5.50 -0.79
CA VAL A 20 30.87 -5.23 -1.99
C VAL A 20 29.79 -6.31 -2.17
N ILE A 21 30.13 -7.59 -2.01
CA ILE A 21 29.16 -8.69 -2.12
C ILE A 21 28.04 -8.55 -1.08
N TYR A 22 28.38 -8.17 0.16
CA TYR A 22 27.40 -7.96 1.22
C TYR A 22 26.63 -6.63 1.11
N ALA A 23 27.19 -5.62 0.45
CA ALA A 23 26.50 -4.35 0.17
C ALA A 23 25.57 -4.45 -1.05
N LEU A 24 25.82 -5.38 -1.97
CA LEU A 24 25.08 -5.54 -3.22
C LEU A 24 23.56 -5.67 -3.03
N PRO A 25 23.04 -6.49 -2.08
CA PRO A 25 21.60 -6.63 -1.85
C PRO A 25 20.90 -5.31 -1.52
N ASN A 26 21.60 -4.35 -0.91
CA ASN A 26 21.04 -3.05 -0.53
C ASN A 26 20.91 -2.07 -1.72
N LEU A 27 21.53 -2.38 -2.87
CA LEU A 27 21.33 -1.62 -4.11
C LEU A 27 20.03 -2.02 -4.81
N TYR A 28 19.51 -3.21 -4.52
CA TYR A 28 18.22 -3.66 -5.02
C TYR A 28 17.15 -3.17 -4.04
N GLY A 29 16.33 -2.23 -4.48
CA GLY A 29 15.27 -1.63 -3.68
C GLY A 29 14.10 -2.59 -3.40
N GLU A 30 12.94 -2.01 -3.14
CA GLU A 30 11.70 -2.74 -2.88
C GLU A 30 10.71 -2.46 -4.01
N ASP A 31 10.10 -3.52 -4.55
CA ASP A 31 9.04 -3.45 -5.55
C ASP A 31 7.67 -3.38 -4.86
N PRO A 32 6.76 -2.49 -5.28
CA PRO A 32 5.36 -2.50 -4.88
C PRO A 32 4.74 -3.88 -5.10
N ALA A 33 4.16 -4.49 -4.06
CA ALA A 33 3.64 -5.85 -4.15
C ALA A 33 2.28 -6.03 -3.47
N LEU A 34 1.40 -6.84 -4.03
CA LEU A 34 0.19 -7.29 -3.37
C LEU A 34 0.37 -8.69 -2.85
N GLN A 35 0.09 -8.86 -1.57
CA GLN A 35 0.04 -10.16 -0.94
C GLN A 35 -1.41 -10.58 -0.74
N ILE A 36 -1.74 -11.75 -1.28
CA ILE A 36 -3.08 -12.32 -1.26
C ILE A 36 -3.01 -13.61 -0.46
N THR A 37 -3.82 -13.68 0.60
CA THR A 37 -3.89 -14.84 1.51
C THR A 37 -5.34 -15.21 1.79
N SER A 38 -5.62 -16.49 2.01
CA SER A 38 -6.95 -16.93 2.44
C SER A 38 -7.30 -16.36 3.82
N SER A 39 -8.50 -15.79 3.97
CA SER A 39 -8.95 -15.25 5.27
C SER A 39 -9.11 -16.31 6.35
N ARG A 40 -9.32 -17.58 5.93
CA ARG A 40 -9.51 -18.72 6.82
C ARG A 40 -8.33 -19.70 6.83
N GLY A 41 -7.22 -19.35 6.17
CA GLY A 41 -5.99 -20.14 6.17
C GLY A 41 -6.04 -21.43 5.36
N PHE A 42 -7.05 -21.62 4.49
CA PHE A 42 -7.12 -22.75 3.56
C PHE A 42 -6.19 -22.55 2.37
N GLU A 43 -5.68 -23.63 1.77
CA GLU A 43 -4.88 -23.57 0.56
C GLU A 43 -5.60 -22.83 -0.58
N LEU A 44 -4.88 -21.94 -1.25
CA LEU A 44 -5.35 -21.20 -2.41
C LEU A 44 -5.73 -22.16 -3.55
N PRO A 45 -7.00 -22.16 -4.01
CA PRO A 45 -7.40 -22.94 -5.17
C PRO A 45 -6.60 -22.54 -6.42
N ILE A 46 -6.35 -23.51 -7.30
CA ILE A 46 -5.59 -23.34 -8.55
C ILE A 46 -6.27 -22.33 -9.51
N GLU A 47 -7.55 -22.03 -9.31
CA GLU A 47 -8.32 -21.10 -10.14
C GLU A 47 -8.12 -19.63 -9.75
N VAL A 48 -7.73 -19.34 -8.50
CA VAL A 48 -7.60 -17.97 -7.99
C VAL A 48 -6.55 -17.14 -8.75
N PRO A 49 -5.35 -17.67 -9.07
CA PRO A 49 -4.37 -16.95 -9.90
C PRO A 49 -4.94 -16.56 -11.27
N ALA A 50 -5.68 -17.46 -11.93
CA ALA A 50 -6.27 -17.18 -13.24
C ALA A 50 -7.33 -16.08 -13.16
N THR A 51 -8.15 -16.06 -12.12
CA THR A 51 -9.11 -14.98 -11.86
C THR A 51 -8.40 -13.65 -11.65
N ILE A 52 -7.34 -13.63 -10.83
CA ILE A 52 -6.54 -12.42 -10.56
C ILE A 52 -5.90 -11.90 -11.84
N ASP A 53 -5.27 -12.77 -12.62
CA ASP A 53 -4.62 -12.40 -13.87
C ASP A 53 -5.64 -11.81 -14.86
N SER A 54 -6.84 -12.39 -14.93
CA SER A 54 -7.91 -11.87 -15.79
C SER A 54 -8.43 -10.50 -15.35
N ALA A 55 -8.56 -10.26 -14.04
CA ALA A 55 -8.97 -8.98 -13.49
C ALA A 55 -7.91 -7.89 -13.72
N LEU A 56 -6.63 -8.23 -13.58
CA LEU A 56 -5.52 -7.31 -13.84
C LEU A 56 -5.44 -6.93 -15.33
N VAL A 57 -5.63 -7.90 -16.24
CA VAL A 57 -5.63 -7.65 -17.69
C VAL A 57 -6.84 -6.81 -18.11
N ALA A 58 -8.02 -7.03 -17.53
CA ALA A 58 -9.22 -6.25 -17.84
C ALA A 58 -9.03 -4.75 -17.57
N GLU A 59 -8.28 -4.42 -16.52
CA GLU A 59 -8.01 -3.05 -16.07
C GLU A 59 -6.66 -2.50 -16.55
N GLN A 60 -5.98 -3.21 -17.46
CA GLN A 60 -4.69 -2.83 -18.07
C GLN A 60 -3.59 -2.57 -17.03
N ILE A 61 -3.57 -3.38 -15.96
CA ILE A 61 -2.55 -3.29 -14.91
C ILE A 61 -1.43 -4.29 -15.21
N ASP A 62 -0.23 -3.76 -15.49
CA ASP A 62 0.95 -4.57 -15.74
C ASP A 62 1.56 -5.09 -14.42
N SER A 63 1.55 -6.40 -14.24
CA SER A 63 2.30 -7.07 -13.16
C SER A 63 3.68 -7.50 -13.64
N LEU A 64 4.74 -7.26 -12.86
CA LEU A 64 6.10 -7.72 -13.20
C LEU A 64 6.23 -9.23 -13.06
N SER A 65 5.67 -9.76 -11.98
CA SER A 65 5.82 -11.17 -11.62
C SER A 65 4.76 -11.58 -10.61
N SER A 66 4.28 -12.81 -10.73
CA SER A 66 3.52 -13.51 -9.70
C SER A 66 4.37 -14.63 -9.09
N GLU A 67 4.38 -14.71 -7.76
CA GLU A 67 5.08 -15.74 -7.01
C GLU A 67 4.10 -16.40 -6.03
N GLN A 68 3.91 -17.71 -6.15
CA GLN A 68 3.10 -18.48 -5.22
C GLN A 68 4.01 -19.22 -4.24
N GLN A 69 3.92 -18.87 -2.95
CA GLN A 69 4.60 -19.58 -1.87
C GLN A 69 3.58 -20.20 -0.93
N GLY A 70 3.26 -21.48 -1.17
CA GLY A 70 2.29 -22.24 -0.38
C GLY A 70 0.92 -21.59 -0.42
N ASN A 71 0.48 -21.02 0.73
CA ASN A 71 -0.80 -20.36 0.87
C ASN A 71 -0.76 -18.82 0.76
N ARG A 72 0.30 -18.27 0.16
CA ARG A 72 0.34 -16.85 -0.21
C ARG A 72 0.60 -16.71 -1.70
N LEU A 73 -0.13 -15.80 -2.31
CA LEU A 73 0.15 -15.27 -3.65
C LEU A 73 0.78 -13.89 -3.49
N LEU A 74 1.85 -13.64 -4.23
CA LEU A 74 2.53 -12.35 -4.23
C LEU A 74 2.63 -11.84 -5.67
N TYR A 75 2.03 -10.70 -5.94
CA TYR A 75 2.09 -10.02 -7.24
C TYR A 75 2.93 -8.77 -7.10
N ARG A 76 3.88 -8.55 -7.99
CA ARG A 76 4.76 -7.37 -8.00
C ARG A 76 4.33 -6.41 -9.12
N PHE A 77 4.42 -5.11 -8.87
CA PHE A 77 3.95 -4.04 -9.75
C PHE A 77 5.05 -3.01 -10.02
N ASN A 78 4.96 -2.34 -11.16
CA ASN A 78 5.97 -1.36 -11.60
C ASN A 78 5.96 -0.09 -10.76
N ASN A 79 4.81 0.25 -10.18
CA ASN A 79 4.61 1.45 -9.40
C ASN A 79 3.54 1.24 -8.31
N THR A 80 3.49 2.16 -7.34
CA THR A 80 2.54 2.12 -6.22
C THR A 80 1.10 2.42 -6.67
N GLU A 81 0.90 3.19 -7.74
CA GLU A 81 -0.44 3.52 -8.24
C GLU A 81 -1.17 2.30 -8.81
N ASP A 82 -0.47 1.49 -9.60
CA ASP A 82 -0.93 0.21 -10.14
C ASP A 82 -1.20 -0.79 -9.01
N GLN A 83 -0.33 -0.80 -7.99
CA GLN A 83 -0.53 -1.62 -6.78
C GLN A 83 -1.82 -1.24 -6.04
N ILE A 84 -2.07 0.06 -5.81
CA ILE A 84 -3.27 0.53 -5.11
C ILE A 84 -4.53 0.23 -5.93
N ARG A 85 -4.52 0.53 -7.23
CA ARG A 85 -5.64 0.22 -8.13
C ARG A 85 -5.94 -1.28 -8.15
N ALA A 86 -4.92 -2.11 -8.32
CA ALA A 86 -5.07 -3.56 -8.27
C ALA A 86 -5.61 -4.03 -6.90
N ALA A 87 -5.20 -3.41 -5.80
CA ALA A 87 -5.71 -3.77 -4.47
C ALA A 87 -7.22 -3.54 -4.36
N ASP A 88 -7.72 -2.42 -4.88
CA ASP A 88 -9.13 -2.06 -4.79
C ASP A 88 -10.00 -2.96 -5.67
N ILE A 89 -9.55 -3.25 -6.89
CA ILE A 89 -10.21 -4.18 -7.81
C ILE A 89 -10.25 -5.59 -7.20
N LEU A 90 -9.10 -6.10 -6.76
CA LEU A 90 -9.02 -7.45 -6.22
C LEU A 90 -9.79 -7.61 -4.91
N ARG A 91 -9.92 -6.57 -4.09
CA ARG A 91 -10.81 -6.60 -2.92
C ARG A 91 -12.28 -6.72 -3.31
N ALA A 92 -12.70 -6.02 -4.35
CA ALA A 92 -14.07 -6.10 -4.86
C ALA A 92 -14.36 -7.47 -5.50
N GLU A 93 -13.41 -8.01 -6.26
CA GLU A 93 -13.54 -9.28 -6.99
C GLU A 93 -13.49 -10.51 -6.06
N LEU A 94 -12.51 -10.55 -5.14
CA LEU A 94 -12.25 -11.70 -4.29
C LEU A 94 -13.13 -11.72 -3.01
N GLY A 95 -13.70 -10.56 -2.64
CA GLY A 95 -14.55 -10.38 -1.46
C GLY A 95 -13.87 -10.79 -0.14
N ASP A 96 -14.69 -11.03 0.89
CA ASP A 96 -14.21 -11.31 2.27
C ASP A 96 -13.52 -12.68 2.45
N SER A 97 -13.49 -13.50 1.41
CA SER A 97 -12.82 -14.82 1.45
C SER A 97 -11.30 -14.71 1.38
N TYR A 98 -10.78 -13.59 0.89
CA TYR A 98 -9.35 -13.36 0.72
C TYR A 98 -8.93 -12.00 1.26
N ILE A 99 -7.76 -11.97 1.88
CA ILE A 99 -7.16 -10.74 2.39
C ILE A 99 -6.17 -10.26 1.33
N VAL A 100 -6.42 -9.08 0.77
CA VAL A 100 -5.55 -8.38 -0.17
C VAL A 100 -4.80 -7.28 0.58
N ALA A 101 -3.53 -7.53 0.88
CA ALA A 101 -2.66 -6.62 1.62
C ALA A 101 -1.63 -5.95 0.70
N LEU A 102 -1.46 -4.63 0.88
CA LEU A 102 -0.36 -3.88 0.29
C LEU A 102 0.94 -4.27 1.01
N ASN A 103 1.96 -4.63 0.24
CA ASN A 103 3.27 -5.04 0.73
C ASN A 103 4.37 -4.48 -0.19
N LEU A 104 5.62 -4.62 0.23
CA LEU A 104 6.81 -4.30 -0.54
C LEU A 104 7.67 -5.56 -0.61
N ALA A 105 7.92 -6.03 -1.83
CA ALA A 105 8.74 -7.22 -2.05
C ALA A 105 10.18 -6.80 -2.34
N HIS A 106 11.15 -7.46 -1.72
CA HIS A 106 12.54 -7.19 -2.01
C HIS A 106 12.88 -7.53 -3.47
N ALA A 107 13.41 -6.57 -4.22
CA ALA A 107 13.79 -6.74 -5.63
C ALA A 107 15.10 -7.54 -5.80
N THR A 108 15.60 -8.17 -4.72
CA THR A 108 16.87 -8.90 -4.71
C THR A 108 16.77 -10.16 -5.61
N PRO A 109 17.66 -10.31 -6.61
CA PRO A 109 17.74 -11.50 -7.45
C PRO A 109 17.88 -12.80 -6.63
N GLU A 110 17.33 -13.90 -7.15
CA GLU A 110 17.38 -15.21 -6.47
C GLU A 110 18.82 -15.68 -6.22
N ALA A 111 19.75 -15.40 -7.13
CA ALA A 111 21.16 -15.74 -6.97
C ALA A 111 21.81 -15.08 -5.74
N LEU A 112 21.43 -13.84 -5.42
CA LEU A 112 21.92 -13.14 -4.22
C LEU A 112 21.22 -13.64 -2.95
N ARG A 113 19.93 -13.99 -3.04
CA ARG A 113 19.21 -14.62 -1.93
C ARG A 113 19.79 -16.00 -1.58
N ALA A 114 20.23 -16.77 -2.57
CA ALA A 114 20.81 -18.11 -2.39
C ALA A 114 22.12 -18.09 -1.58
N ILE A 115 22.92 -17.02 -1.67
CA ILE A 115 24.14 -16.85 -0.87
C ILE A 115 23.87 -16.25 0.52
N GLY A 116 22.60 -16.13 0.92
CA GLY A 116 22.19 -15.53 2.19
C GLY A 116 22.17 -14.00 2.19
N GLY A 117 22.30 -13.37 1.02
CA GLY A 117 22.16 -11.93 0.85
C GLY A 117 20.70 -11.53 1.10
N LYS A 118 20.44 -10.95 2.27
CA LYS A 118 19.16 -10.32 2.60
C LYS A 118 19.38 -8.82 2.68
N PRO A 119 18.58 -8.01 1.97
CA PRO A 119 18.59 -6.57 2.20
C PRO A 119 18.22 -6.29 3.65
N MET A 120 18.74 -5.18 4.19
CA MET A 120 18.31 -4.73 5.51
C MET A 120 16.86 -4.28 5.43
N THR A 121 16.04 -4.70 6.38
CA THR A 121 14.69 -4.15 6.55
C THR A 121 14.84 -2.68 6.93
N LEU A 122 14.51 -1.80 6.00
CA LEU A 122 14.49 -0.37 6.24
C LEU A 122 13.34 -0.08 7.20
N GLY A 123 13.60 0.66 8.27
CA GLY A 123 12.52 1.09 9.17
C GLY A 123 11.53 1.98 8.42
N LEU A 124 10.31 2.11 8.96
CA LEU A 124 9.21 2.88 8.36
C LEU A 124 9.60 4.28 7.85
N ASP A 125 10.50 4.96 8.58
CA ASP A 125 10.99 6.29 8.24
C ASP A 125 11.86 6.30 6.96
N LEU A 126 12.66 5.25 6.77
CA LEU A 126 13.54 5.08 5.61
C LEU A 126 12.82 4.45 4.41
N GLN A 127 11.64 3.85 4.62
CA GLN A 127 10.77 3.35 3.55
C GLN A 127 9.93 4.47 2.90
N GLY A 128 10.19 5.75 3.22
CA GLY A 128 9.51 6.88 2.62
C GLY A 128 8.16 7.22 3.26
N GLY A 129 7.87 6.63 4.43
CA GLY A 129 6.61 6.80 5.14
C GLY A 129 5.51 5.91 4.57
N VAL A 130 4.67 5.37 5.46
CA VAL A 130 3.40 4.78 5.03
C VAL A 130 2.61 5.87 4.30
N HIS A 131 2.24 5.65 3.04
CA HIS A 131 1.14 6.37 2.44
C HIS A 131 -0.10 6.03 3.26
N PHE A 132 -0.34 6.83 4.31
CA PHE A 132 -1.58 6.80 5.06
C PHE A 132 -2.64 7.29 4.08
N LEU A 133 -3.30 6.34 3.42
CA LEU A 133 -4.58 6.60 2.79
C LEU A 133 -5.51 6.97 3.94
N MET A 134 -5.59 8.27 4.25
CA MET A 134 -6.67 8.79 5.07
C MET A 134 -7.93 8.62 4.23
N GLN A 135 -8.63 7.52 4.45
CA GLN A 135 -9.93 7.28 3.87
C GLN A 135 -10.89 8.28 4.53
N VAL A 136 -10.95 9.48 3.97
CA VAL A 136 -11.88 10.52 4.43
C VAL A 136 -13.26 10.07 3.97
N ASP A 137 -14.09 9.67 4.94
CA ASP A 137 -15.51 9.42 4.71
C ASP A 137 -16.19 10.75 4.37
N MET A 138 -16.34 10.99 3.07
CA MET A 138 -16.93 12.21 2.53
C MET A 138 -18.40 12.36 2.89
N ASP A 139 -19.12 11.25 3.11
CA ASP A 139 -20.52 11.28 3.50
C ASP A 139 -20.65 11.78 4.95
N THR A 140 -19.80 11.29 5.84
CA THR A 140 -19.71 11.78 7.21
C THR A 140 -19.28 13.26 7.27
N ALA A 141 -18.27 13.65 6.48
CA ALA A 141 -17.80 15.04 6.42
C ALA A 141 -18.90 16.01 5.93
N ARG A 142 -19.68 15.58 4.92
CA ARG A 142 -20.81 16.34 4.38
C ARG A 142 -21.95 16.47 5.38
N SER A 143 -22.30 15.39 6.07
CA SER A 143 -23.33 15.40 7.10
C SER A 143 -22.99 16.40 8.22
N GLN A 144 -21.75 16.36 8.73
CA GLN A 144 -21.27 17.32 9.72
C GLN A 144 -21.26 18.77 9.22
N GLN A 145 -21.03 18.99 7.92
CA GLN A 145 -21.12 20.32 7.31
C GLN A 145 -22.57 20.83 7.30
N LEU A 146 -23.53 19.98 6.96
CA LEU A 146 -24.97 20.33 6.97
C LEU A 146 -25.46 20.64 8.39
N ASP A 147 -25.02 19.87 9.38
CA ASP A 147 -25.31 20.15 10.80
C ASP A 147 -24.79 21.51 11.24
N ARG A 148 -23.55 21.85 10.86
CA ARG A 148 -22.99 23.19 11.11
C ARG A 148 -23.86 24.30 10.51
N PHE A 149 -24.33 24.13 9.28
CA PHE A 149 -25.23 25.11 8.66
C PHE A 149 -26.58 25.23 9.37
N VAL A 150 -27.14 24.14 9.89
CA VAL A 150 -28.36 24.19 10.71
C VAL A 150 -28.13 25.08 11.94
N ASP A 151 -27.01 24.89 12.63
CA ASP A 151 -26.68 25.65 13.83
C ASP A 151 -26.40 27.12 13.52
N ASP A 152 -25.68 27.43 12.44
CA ASP A 152 -25.43 28.79 11.99
C ASP A 152 -26.74 29.52 11.63
N ILE A 153 -27.66 28.87 10.91
CA ILE A 153 -28.97 29.45 10.56
C ILE A 153 -29.79 29.73 11.82
N ARG A 154 -29.81 28.81 12.78
CA ARG A 154 -30.50 29.02 14.06
C ARG A 154 -29.89 30.16 14.87
N ALA A 155 -28.58 30.36 14.79
CA ALA A 155 -27.90 31.48 15.43
C ALA A 155 -28.33 32.80 14.79
N VAL A 156 -28.26 32.91 13.45
CA VAL A 156 -28.66 34.13 12.72
C VAL A 156 -30.13 34.49 12.94
N LEU A 157 -31.05 33.52 12.86
CA LEU A 157 -32.48 33.78 13.10
C LEU A 157 -32.75 34.28 14.52
N ARG A 158 -31.99 33.78 15.50
CA ARG A 158 -32.10 34.21 16.90
C ARG A 158 -31.57 35.62 17.09
N ASP A 159 -30.43 35.94 16.46
CA ASP A 159 -29.81 37.27 16.52
C ASP A 159 -30.69 38.33 15.85
N GLU A 160 -31.32 38.00 14.72
CA GLU A 160 -32.26 38.88 14.00
C GLU A 160 -33.68 38.89 14.60
N GLY A 161 -33.94 38.11 15.66
CA GLY A 161 -35.24 38.04 16.33
C GLY A 161 -36.37 37.42 15.49
N ILE A 162 -36.04 36.66 14.45
CA ILE A 162 -37.00 36.00 13.55
C ILE A 162 -37.48 34.72 14.22
N ARG A 163 -38.80 34.61 14.45
CA ARG A 163 -39.40 33.35 14.94
C ARG A 163 -39.30 32.27 13.88
N TYR A 164 -38.94 31.07 14.32
CA TYR A 164 -38.93 29.87 13.51
C TYR A 164 -39.48 28.69 14.32
N ILE A 165 -40.10 27.73 13.64
CA ILE A 165 -40.63 26.51 14.24
C ILE A 165 -39.53 25.44 14.26
N SER A 166 -38.82 25.24 13.15
CA SER A 166 -37.71 24.28 13.08
C SER A 166 -36.73 24.58 11.94
N VAL A 167 -35.47 24.23 12.17
CA VAL A 167 -34.42 24.16 11.14
C VAL A 167 -33.75 22.80 11.31
N ARG A 168 -33.71 21.98 10.27
CA ARG A 168 -33.10 20.64 10.28
C ARG A 168 -32.51 20.30 8.92
N HIS A 169 -31.49 19.45 8.87
CA HIS A 169 -31.08 18.85 7.62
C HIS A 169 -32.05 17.70 7.27
N GLU A 170 -32.34 17.51 6.00
CA GLU A 170 -33.16 16.40 5.49
C GLU A 170 -32.52 15.88 4.20
N GLY A 171 -31.92 14.69 4.29
CA GLY A 171 -31.12 14.12 3.19
C GLY A 171 -29.93 15.02 2.84
N ASN A 172 -29.95 15.59 1.62
CA ASN A 172 -28.87 16.43 1.09
C ASN A 172 -29.19 17.94 1.12
N GLY A 173 -30.24 18.34 1.83
CA GLY A 173 -30.72 19.73 1.89
C GLY A 173 -31.06 20.17 3.31
N LEU A 174 -31.39 21.46 3.45
CA LEU A 174 -31.84 22.07 4.69
C LEU A 174 -33.32 22.40 4.57
N LEU A 175 -34.10 22.05 5.60
CA LEU A 175 -35.51 22.39 5.71
C LEU A 175 -35.70 23.39 6.84
N MET A 176 -36.28 24.54 6.49
CA MET A 176 -36.63 25.61 7.42
C MET A 176 -38.16 25.76 7.45
N MET A 177 -38.74 25.77 8.64
CA MET A 177 -40.12 26.18 8.89
C MET A 177 -40.12 27.45 9.73
N LEU A 178 -40.62 28.54 9.16
CA LEU A 178 -40.76 29.85 9.80
C LEU A 178 -42.08 29.94 10.57
#